data_AF-A0A817PIA0-F1
#
_entry.id   AF-A0A817PIA0-F1
#
_cell.length_a   1.000
_cell.length_b   1.000
_cell.length_c   1.000
_cell.angle_alpha   90.00
_cell.angle_beta   90.00
_cell.angle_gamma   90.00
#
_symmetry.space_group_name_H-M   'P 1'
#
loop_
_entity.id
_entity.type
_entity.pdbx_description
1 polymer ?
#
loop_
_entity_poly.entity_id
_entity_poly.type
_entity_poly.pdbx_seq_one_letter_code
_entity_poly.pdbx_strand_id
1 'polypeptide(L)'
;MLLFCFALICLSRSLLAVELSIYKSFTQVRQLHNGLGVYTHEFIKSEYENIINGSISWDGTSFVRQETYNTIESLQDAKVTVQRSTVCKCETIQAKIIDPNTMLLQNLDTGAYFYADKQSIEYTSIQPDNGGTVLVFQFESNTTEYNGTLSYLMKGITWTPNYDLFLINDNEAKLRAYANIKNNQQQEYKVENTHLLSGDVQLATSYTRFNYISLMGGESVNMQQIQSDGEHKGLYSYSLNDQYTLRSSSSIRLPFIDIVAKYKFYYKAFTSISTAQYQGVFDRSYDLTPDQFMPAGIISIYDNRVLVGQSSLPDIPENYTQTISVGHDNDVRYVVNSNLTSKSNGRA
;
A
#
# COMPACT_ATOMS: atom_id res chain seq x y z
N MET A 1 39.71 32.35 -17.72
CA MET A 1 39.53 31.21 -16.79
C MET A 1 38.24 31.48 -16.02
N LEU A 2 37.12 31.02 -16.56
CA LEU A 2 35.77 31.32 -16.03
C LEU A 2 35.46 30.36 -14.88
N LEU A 3 35.36 30.90 -13.66
CA LEU A 3 34.81 30.20 -12.51
C LEU A 3 33.29 30.03 -12.72
N PHE A 4 32.84 28.79 -12.88
CA PHE A 4 31.42 28.44 -12.72
C PHE A 4 31.12 28.38 -11.22
N CYS A 5 30.40 29.39 -10.73
CA CYS A 5 29.85 29.42 -9.39
C CYS A 5 28.57 28.58 -9.39
N PHE A 6 28.61 27.36 -8.83
CA PHE A 6 27.41 26.57 -8.58
C PHE A 6 26.65 27.22 -7.40
N ALA A 7 25.63 28.00 -7.72
CA ALA A 7 24.68 28.49 -6.74
C ALA A 7 23.86 27.29 -6.22
N LEU A 8 23.98 27.05 -4.91
CA LEU A 8 23.24 26.03 -4.19
C LEU A 8 21.76 26.45 -4.13
N ILE A 9 20.95 25.91 -5.03
CA ILE A 9 19.49 26.02 -4.96
C ILE A 9 19.04 25.02 -3.90
N CYS A 10 18.71 25.48 -2.69
CA CYS A 10 17.85 24.72 -1.79
C CYS A 10 16.48 24.59 -2.44
N LEU A 11 16.31 23.59 -3.31
CA LEU A 11 15.02 23.15 -3.81
C LEU A 11 14.25 22.64 -2.60
N SER A 12 13.39 23.49 -2.03
CA SER A 12 12.24 23.00 -1.29
C SER A 12 11.54 22.00 -2.22
N ARG A 13 11.63 20.70 -1.91
CA ARG A 13 10.88 19.66 -2.63
C ARG A 13 9.42 20.05 -2.51
N SER A 14 8.88 20.73 -3.51
CA SER A 14 7.45 20.90 -3.64
C SER A 14 6.91 19.50 -3.79
N LEU A 15 6.28 18.96 -2.75
CA LEU A 15 5.47 17.76 -2.91
C LEU A 15 4.46 18.08 -4.00
N LEU A 16 4.69 17.52 -5.18
CA LEU A 16 3.74 17.57 -6.26
C LEU A 16 2.54 16.75 -5.84
N ALA A 17 1.38 17.24 -6.25
CA ALA A 17 0.15 16.50 -6.17
C ALA A 17 0.30 15.14 -6.85
N VAL A 18 -0.26 14.11 -6.24
CA VAL A 18 -0.25 12.75 -6.77
C VAL A 18 -1.66 12.20 -6.85
N GLU A 19 -1.88 11.33 -7.82
CA GLU A 19 -3.04 10.45 -7.86
C GLU A 19 -2.61 9.06 -7.40
N LEU A 20 -3.43 8.45 -6.53
CA LEU A 20 -3.17 7.11 -5.99
C LEU A 20 -4.26 6.14 -6.43
N SER A 21 -3.86 5.03 -7.07
CA SER A 21 -4.74 3.87 -7.23
C SER A 21 -4.26 2.77 -6.30
N ILE A 22 -4.97 2.56 -5.19
CA ILE A 22 -4.57 1.66 -4.11
C ILE A 22 -5.27 0.31 -4.29
N TYR A 23 -4.51 -0.71 -4.66
CA TYR A 23 -4.97 -2.09 -4.73
C TYR A 23 -4.68 -2.80 -3.40
N LYS A 24 -5.17 -4.03 -3.26
CA LYS A 24 -4.93 -4.86 -2.07
C LYS A 24 -3.44 -5.17 -1.84
N SER A 25 -2.65 -5.34 -2.90
CA SER A 25 -1.26 -5.81 -2.84
C SER A 25 -0.21 -4.78 -3.25
N PHE A 26 -0.61 -3.70 -3.92
CA PHE A 26 0.27 -2.62 -4.37
C PHE A 26 -0.50 -1.32 -4.56
N THR A 27 0.20 -0.22 -4.76
CA THR A 27 -0.38 1.08 -5.12
C THR A 27 0.28 1.57 -6.40
N GLN A 28 -0.52 2.07 -7.34
CA GLN A 28 -0.02 2.87 -8.45
C GLN A 28 0.04 4.33 -8.01
N VAL A 29 1.19 4.96 -8.18
CA VAL A 29 1.37 6.39 -7.99
C VAL A 29 1.47 7.02 -9.37
N ARG A 30 0.70 8.09 -9.60
CA ARG A 30 0.75 8.90 -10.83
C ARG A 30 1.05 10.34 -10.45
N GLN A 31 1.98 10.96 -11.15
CA GLN A 31 2.39 12.34 -10.94
C GLN A 31 2.45 13.06 -12.27
N LEU A 32 1.71 14.16 -12.40
CA LEU A 32 1.74 14.99 -13.60
C LEU A 32 2.96 15.90 -13.57
N HIS A 33 3.66 15.97 -14.70
CA HIS A 33 4.83 16.80 -14.88
C HIS A 33 4.78 17.49 -16.24
N ASN A 34 5.17 18.76 -16.23
CA ASN A 34 5.36 19.53 -17.44
C ASN A 34 6.60 20.41 -17.30
N GLY A 35 7.29 20.65 -18.40
CA GLY A 35 8.54 21.42 -18.40
C GLY A 35 9.20 21.45 -19.77
N LEU A 36 10.49 21.80 -19.78
CA LEU A 36 11.29 21.89 -21.01
C LEU A 36 12.55 21.02 -20.90
N GLY A 37 12.87 20.33 -21.98
CA GLY A 37 14.18 19.70 -22.16
C GLY A 37 14.35 18.34 -21.48
N VAL A 38 14.82 18.31 -20.24
CA VAL A 38 15.12 17.07 -19.50
C VAL A 38 14.25 17.00 -18.25
N TYR A 39 13.62 15.86 -18.00
CA TYR A 39 12.92 15.59 -16.75
C TYR A 39 13.81 14.73 -15.84
N THR A 40 13.90 15.10 -14.56
CA THR A 40 14.67 14.38 -13.55
C THR A 40 13.81 14.17 -12.33
N HIS A 41 13.70 12.92 -11.89
CA HIS A 41 13.02 12.52 -10.67
C HIS A 41 14.00 11.82 -9.74
N GLU A 42 13.99 12.18 -8.47
CA GLU A 42 14.89 11.60 -7.48
C GLU A 42 14.08 10.86 -6.42
N PHE A 43 14.23 9.54 -6.39
CA PHE A 43 13.67 8.68 -5.36
C PHE A 43 14.63 8.57 -4.20
N ILE A 44 14.12 8.69 -2.98
CA ILE A 44 14.90 8.29 -1.80
C ILE A 44 15.06 6.77 -1.81
N LYS A 45 16.17 6.24 -1.26
CA LYS A 45 16.44 4.79 -1.30
C LYS A 45 15.28 3.93 -0.78
N SER A 46 14.68 4.30 0.35
CA SER A 46 13.56 3.54 0.93
C SER A 46 12.31 3.55 0.05
N GLU A 47 12.10 4.59 -0.73
CA GLU A 47 10.98 4.68 -1.68
C GLU A 47 11.27 3.77 -2.88
N TYR A 48 12.46 3.91 -3.49
CA TYR A 48 12.84 3.13 -4.66
C TYR A 48 12.86 1.61 -4.39
N GLU A 49 13.32 1.18 -3.21
CA GLU A 49 13.30 -0.23 -2.79
C GLU A 49 11.88 -0.83 -2.71
N ASN A 50 10.86 0.01 -2.57
CA ASN A 50 9.46 -0.40 -2.56
C ASN A 50 8.80 -0.34 -3.94
N ILE A 51 9.45 0.25 -4.95
CA ILE A 51 8.95 0.26 -6.32
C ILE A 51 9.07 -1.15 -6.90
N ILE A 52 8.02 -1.58 -7.59
CA ILE A 52 7.99 -2.86 -8.28
C ILE A 52 8.88 -2.74 -9.52
N ASN A 53 9.88 -3.61 -9.62
CA ASN A 53 10.85 -3.55 -10.70
C ASN A 53 10.16 -3.61 -12.08
N GLY A 54 10.59 -2.73 -12.99
CA GLY A 54 10.01 -2.61 -14.34
C GLY A 54 8.65 -1.92 -14.41
N SER A 55 8.12 -1.38 -13.30
CA SER A 55 6.81 -0.71 -13.30
C SER A 55 6.85 0.79 -13.56
N ILE A 56 8.04 1.40 -13.54
CA ILE A 56 8.22 2.82 -13.85
C ILE A 56 7.90 3.05 -15.32
N SER A 57 6.99 3.98 -15.58
CA SER A 57 6.59 4.37 -16.92
C SER A 57 6.37 5.88 -17.03
N TRP A 58 6.46 6.37 -18.25
CA TRP A 58 6.14 7.73 -18.63
C TRP A 58 5.05 7.70 -19.70
N ASP A 59 3.96 8.43 -19.47
CA ASP A 59 2.84 8.57 -20.39
C ASP A 59 2.68 10.03 -20.79
N GLY A 60 2.77 10.36 -22.09
CA GLY A 60 2.74 11.74 -22.57
C GLY A 60 3.75 11.98 -23.70
N THR A 61 4.48 13.09 -23.64
CA THR A 61 5.53 13.41 -24.63
C THR A 61 6.54 12.26 -24.75
N SER A 62 6.83 11.81 -25.97
CA SER A 62 7.83 10.76 -26.22
C SER A 62 9.23 11.21 -25.82
N PHE A 63 9.94 10.37 -25.07
CA PHE A 63 11.35 10.56 -24.73
C PHE A 63 12.24 9.71 -25.65
N VAL A 64 13.49 10.17 -25.86
CA VAL A 64 14.50 9.44 -26.66
C VAL A 64 15.35 8.51 -25.80
N ARG A 65 15.53 8.84 -24.52
CA ARG A 65 16.37 8.07 -23.60
C ARG A 65 15.83 8.15 -22.17
N GLN A 66 15.88 7.01 -21.49
CA GLN A 66 15.68 6.91 -20.04
C GLN A 66 16.98 6.40 -19.41
N GLU A 67 17.44 7.07 -18.36
CA GLU A 67 18.58 6.64 -17.55
C GLU A 67 18.17 6.47 -16.09
N THR A 68 18.86 5.58 -15.39
CA THR A 68 18.69 5.37 -13.96
C THR A 68 20.05 5.13 -13.33
N TYR A 69 20.39 5.91 -12.32
CA TYR A 69 21.66 5.78 -11.60
C TYR A 69 21.49 6.04 -10.11
N ASN A 70 22.41 5.50 -9.30
CA ASN A 70 22.37 5.66 -7.85
C ASN A 70 23.04 6.98 -7.46
N THR A 71 22.38 7.78 -6.63
CA THR A 71 22.95 9.06 -6.19
C THR A 71 24.21 8.89 -5.35
N ILE A 72 24.42 7.72 -4.72
CA ILE A 72 25.63 7.44 -3.96
C ILE A 72 26.89 7.53 -4.82
N GLU A 73 26.77 7.29 -6.14
CA GLU A 73 27.88 7.41 -7.08
C GLU A 73 28.39 8.84 -7.20
N SER A 74 27.56 9.84 -6.89
CA SER A 74 27.99 11.25 -6.82
C SER A 74 29.02 11.54 -5.73
N LEU A 75 29.17 10.64 -4.75
CA LEU A 75 30.19 10.73 -3.71
C LEU A 75 31.57 10.28 -4.21
N GLN A 76 31.67 9.73 -5.43
CA GLN A 76 32.96 9.36 -5.99
C GLN A 76 33.87 10.59 -6.04
N ASP A 77 35.12 10.38 -5.63
CA ASP A 77 36.15 11.40 -5.51
C ASP A 77 35.93 12.47 -4.42
N ALA A 78 34.85 12.39 -3.63
CA ALA A 78 34.61 13.30 -2.53
C ALA A 78 35.67 13.16 -1.43
N LYS A 79 36.10 14.30 -0.88
CA LYS A 79 37.00 14.36 0.27
C LYS A 79 36.21 14.25 1.57
N VAL A 80 36.58 13.29 2.39
CA VAL A 80 35.91 12.99 3.66
C VAL A 80 36.93 12.82 4.77
N THR A 81 36.45 12.97 6.00
CA THR A 81 37.22 12.70 7.20
C THR A 81 36.73 11.38 7.78
N VAL A 82 37.63 10.44 8.09
CA VAL A 82 37.26 9.15 8.66
C VAL A 82 37.80 9.03 10.08
N GLN A 83 36.92 8.68 11.02
CA GLN A 83 37.31 8.33 12.38
C GLN A 83 37.62 6.84 12.48
N ARG A 84 38.90 6.50 12.63
CA ARG A 84 39.33 5.13 12.84
C ARG A 84 39.56 4.90 14.33
N SER A 85 38.68 4.12 14.94
CA SER A 85 38.90 3.62 16.30
C SER A 85 39.62 2.28 16.22
N THR A 86 40.84 2.23 16.75
CA THR A 86 41.49 0.98 17.13
C THR A 86 41.38 0.82 18.64
N VAL A 87 41.55 -0.41 19.13
CA VAL A 87 41.41 -0.77 20.57
C VAL A 87 42.15 0.19 21.52
N CYS A 88 43.19 0.89 21.05
CA CYS A 88 43.99 1.80 21.87
C CYS A 88 44.14 3.23 21.30
N LYS A 89 43.50 3.60 20.18
CA LYS A 89 43.68 4.93 19.58
C LYS A 89 42.54 5.31 18.63
N CYS A 90 42.01 6.52 18.80
CA CYS A 90 41.17 7.19 17.81
C CYS A 90 42.06 8.04 16.92
N GLU A 91 42.08 7.73 15.63
CA GLU A 91 42.80 8.50 14.61
C GLU A 91 41.80 9.09 13.62
N THR A 92 42.05 10.33 13.21
CA THR A 92 41.27 11.03 12.20
C THR A 92 42.08 11.07 10.92
N ILE A 93 41.54 10.48 9.85
CA ILE A 93 42.23 10.34 8.57
C ILE A 93 41.51 11.17 7.52
N GLN A 94 42.26 11.98 6.76
CA GLN A 94 41.73 12.62 5.55
C GLN A 94 41.78 11.61 4.41
N ALA A 95 40.63 11.36 3.78
CA ALA A 95 40.51 10.36 2.74
C ALA A 95 39.67 10.85 1.57
N LYS A 96 39.83 10.18 0.44
CA LYS A 96 39.05 10.37 -0.78
C LYS A 96 38.23 9.12 -1.05
N ILE A 97 36.93 9.25 -1.32
CA ILE A 97 36.09 8.11 -1.69
C ILE A 97 36.45 7.66 -3.11
N ILE A 98 36.74 6.38 -3.27
CA ILE A 98 37.12 5.75 -4.54
C ILE A 98 35.95 4.95 -5.11
N ASP A 99 35.29 4.17 -4.25
CA ASP A 99 34.05 3.46 -4.57
C ASP A 99 33.01 3.72 -3.47
N PRO A 100 31.99 4.54 -3.74
CA PRO A 100 30.94 4.85 -2.78
C PRO A 100 30.07 3.64 -2.39
N ASN A 101 29.95 2.61 -3.24
CA ASN A 101 29.07 1.47 -2.97
C ASN A 101 29.65 0.56 -1.88
N THR A 102 30.97 0.35 -1.92
CA THR A 102 31.70 -0.45 -0.93
C THR A 102 32.31 0.40 0.19
N MET A 103 32.24 1.74 0.08
CA MET A 103 32.97 2.68 0.93
C MET A 103 34.48 2.37 0.93
N LEU A 104 35.04 2.15 -0.26
CA LEU A 104 36.48 2.09 -0.46
C LEU A 104 37.03 3.52 -0.51
N LEU A 105 38.00 3.81 0.36
CA LEU A 105 38.63 5.12 0.44
C LEU A 105 40.13 5.02 0.21
N GLN A 106 40.72 6.12 -0.26
CA GLN A 106 42.16 6.33 -0.35
C GLN A 106 42.57 7.36 0.70
N ASN A 107 43.47 6.99 1.60
CA ASN A 107 44.11 7.91 2.54
C ASN A 107 44.93 8.95 1.74
N LEU A 108 44.66 10.23 1.97
CA LEU A 108 45.30 11.32 1.21
C LEU A 108 46.76 11.56 1.60
N ASP A 109 47.16 11.18 2.82
CA ASP A 109 48.53 11.35 3.31
C ASP A 109 49.45 10.20 2.89
N THR A 110 48.93 8.97 2.90
CA THR A 110 49.72 7.75 2.64
C THR A 110 49.48 7.12 1.27
N GLY A 111 48.38 7.48 0.59
CA GLY A 111 47.93 6.84 -0.65
C GLY A 111 47.34 5.44 -0.48
N ALA A 112 47.30 4.91 0.75
CA ALA A 112 46.79 3.57 1.04
C ALA A 112 45.27 3.49 0.90
N TYR A 113 44.77 2.34 0.44
CA TYR A 113 43.34 2.07 0.31
C TYR A 113 42.81 1.31 1.52
N PHE A 114 41.60 1.64 1.97
CA PHE A 114 40.94 0.97 3.09
C PHE A 114 39.42 1.10 2.99
N TYR A 115 38.70 0.19 3.66
CA TYR A 115 37.26 0.25 3.82
C TYR A 115 36.90 0.93 5.14
N ALA A 116 35.80 1.69 5.15
CA ALA A 116 35.26 2.30 6.37
C ALA A 116 33.75 2.12 6.47
N ASP A 117 33.25 1.99 7.70
CA ASP A 117 31.82 2.00 7.96
C ASP A 117 31.24 3.39 7.68
N LYS A 118 30.05 3.48 7.09
CA LYS A 118 29.41 4.77 6.77
C LYS A 118 29.29 5.70 7.98
N GLN A 119 29.10 5.12 9.17
CA GLN A 119 28.97 5.86 10.44
C GLN A 119 30.29 6.47 10.93
N SER A 120 31.43 6.00 10.40
CA SER A 120 32.77 6.52 10.72
C SER A 120 33.22 7.65 9.80
N ILE A 121 32.41 8.00 8.79
CA ILE A 121 32.74 8.99 7.77
C ILE A 121 32.03 10.30 8.09
N GLU A 122 32.80 11.37 8.16
CA GLU A 122 32.35 12.75 8.28
C GLU A 122 32.54 13.48 6.95
N TYR A 123 31.44 14.02 6.42
CA TYR A 123 31.39 14.67 5.11
C TYR A 123 31.62 16.17 5.28
N THR A 124 32.55 16.72 4.52
CA THR A 124 33.08 18.09 4.74
C THR A 124 32.30 19.20 4.04
N SER A 125 31.42 18.88 3.08
CA SER A 125 30.79 19.92 2.23
C SER A 125 29.38 19.59 1.73
N ILE A 126 28.85 18.39 1.97
CA ILE A 126 27.55 17.95 1.48
C ILE A 126 26.91 17.11 2.59
N GLN A 127 25.64 17.35 2.94
CA GLN A 127 24.87 16.37 3.70
C GLN A 127 24.81 15.12 2.81
N PRO A 128 25.51 14.02 3.16
CA PRO A 128 25.61 12.87 2.30
C PRO A 128 24.21 12.40 1.96
N ASP A 129 23.91 12.32 0.67
CA ASP A 129 22.72 11.61 0.24
C ASP A 129 22.89 10.16 0.69
N ASN A 130 21.93 9.64 1.45
CA ASN A 130 21.98 8.31 2.08
C ASN A 130 21.81 7.17 1.06
N GLY A 131 22.09 7.45 -0.21
CA GLY A 131 21.69 6.68 -1.36
C GLY A 131 20.24 6.98 -1.72
N GLY A 132 20.02 7.01 -3.02
CA GLY A 132 18.77 7.28 -3.70
C GLY A 132 18.91 6.81 -5.14
N THR A 133 17.87 7.02 -5.93
CA THR A 133 17.91 6.68 -7.35
C THR A 133 17.39 7.84 -8.16
N VAL A 134 18.22 8.32 -9.08
CA VAL A 134 17.82 9.34 -10.04
C VAL A 134 17.32 8.66 -11.29
N LEU A 135 16.13 9.08 -11.73
CA LEU A 135 15.52 8.72 -13.00
C LEU A 135 15.57 9.95 -13.91
N VAL A 136 16.14 9.80 -15.09
CA VAL A 136 16.27 10.88 -16.08
C VAL A 136 15.56 10.49 -17.36
N PHE A 137 14.65 11.34 -17.83
CA PHE A 137 14.05 11.24 -19.16
C PHE A 137 14.56 12.38 -20.03
N GLN A 138 15.21 12.00 -21.13
CA GLN A 138 15.71 12.93 -22.13
C GLN A 138 14.77 12.96 -23.33
N PHE A 139 14.35 14.16 -23.73
CA PHE A 139 13.49 14.39 -24.88
C PHE A 139 14.31 14.84 -26.09
N GLU A 140 13.69 14.90 -27.27
CA GLU A 140 14.40 15.12 -28.55
C GLU A 140 15.31 16.35 -28.56
N SER A 141 14.91 17.43 -27.87
CA SER A 141 15.71 18.63 -27.72
C SER A 141 15.58 19.23 -26.32
N ASN A 142 16.57 20.01 -25.90
CA ASN A 142 16.52 20.76 -24.64
C ASN A 142 15.45 21.87 -24.63
N THR A 143 14.83 22.15 -25.77
CA THR A 143 13.73 23.10 -25.94
C THR A 143 12.38 22.42 -26.12
N THR A 144 12.35 21.09 -26.14
CA THR A 144 11.09 20.35 -26.28
C THR A 144 10.27 20.53 -25.01
N GLU A 145 9.07 21.07 -25.16
CA GLU A 145 8.08 21.09 -24.09
C GLU A 145 7.59 19.66 -23.87
N TYR A 146 7.76 19.17 -22.64
CA TYR A 146 7.22 17.90 -22.24
C TYR A 146 5.99 18.12 -21.36
N ASN A 147 5.00 17.28 -21.57
CA ASN A 147 3.86 17.09 -20.69
C ASN A 147 3.64 15.59 -20.58
N GLY A 148 3.65 15.06 -19.37
CA GLY A 148 3.44 13.65 -19.15
C GLY A 148 3.25 13.30 -17.69
N THR A 149 2.83 12.05 -17.49
CA THR A 149 2.59 11.45 -16.19
C THR A 149 3.70 10.44 -15.92
N LEU A 150 4.45 10.67 -14.85
CA LEU A 150 5.29 9.63 -14.26
C LEU A 150 4.38 8.67 -13.49
N SER A 151 4.41 7.39 -13.85
CA SER A 151 3.64 6.34 -13.17
C SER A 151 4.58 5.24 -12.68
N TYR A 152 4.31 4.70 -11.50
CA TYR A 152 5.00 3.51 -11.00
C TYR A 152 4.14 2.73 -10.02
N LEU A 153 4.40 1.43 -9.90
CA LEU A 153 3.77 0.58 -8.90
C LEU A 153 4.69 0.47 -7.70
N MET A 154 4.13 0.58 -6.50
CA MET A 154 4.89 0.48 -5.25
C MET A 154 4.18 -0.35 -4.20
N LYS A 155 4.97 -0.89 -3.27
CA LYS A 155 4.49 -1.53 -2.05
C LYS A 155 4.41 -0.51 -0.90
N GLY A 156 3.72 -0.88 0.17
CA GLY A 156 3.76 -0.15 1.44
C GLY A 156 2.72 0.96 1.61
N ILE A 157 1.98 1.34 0.56
CA ILE A 157 0.69 2.03 0.71
C ILE A 157 -0.41 0.98 0.53
N THR A 158 -1.31 0.89 1.50
CA THR A 158 -2.35 -0.13 1.57
C THR A 158 -3.66 0.47 2.04
N TRP A 159 -4.79 -0.13 1.68
CA TRP A 159 -6.09 0.23 2.25
C TRP A 159 -6.83 -0.99 2.79
N THR A 160 -7.73 -0.78 3.74
CA THR A 160 -8.62 -1.83 4.25
C THR A 160 -10.00 -1.24 4.57
N PRO A 161 -11.10 -1.89 4.13
CA PRO A 161 -12.44 -1.51 4.53
C PRO A 161 -12.72 -1.80 6.01
N ASN A 162 -13.34 -0.83 6.68
CA ASN A 162 -13.85 -0.92 8.04
C ASN A 162 -15.31 -0.48 8.07
N TYR A 163 -16.17 -1.35 8.56
CA TYR A 163 -17.61 -1.14 8.62
C TYR A 163 -18.07 -0.99 10.07
N ASP A 164 -18.88 0.03 10.34
CA ASP A 164 -19.57 0.19 11.62
C ASP A 164 -21.07 0.04 11.38
N LEU A 165 -21.67 -1.03 11.90
CA LEU A 165 -23.10 -1.31 11.82
C LEU A 165 -23.77 -0.90 13.14
N PHE A 166 -24.57 0.16 13.12
CA PHE A 166 -25.33 0.64 14.27
C PHE A 166 -26.76 0.09 14.19
N LEU A 167 -27.14 -0.75 15.14
CA LEU A 167 -28.50 -1.26 15.25
C LEU A 167 -29.41 -0.17 15.83
N ILE A 168 -30.52 0.11 15.15
CA ILE A 168 -31.51 1.11 15.58
C ILE A 168 -32.73 0.41 16.18
N ASN A 169 -33.24 -0.62 15.52
CA ASN A 169 -34.30 -1.52 15.97
C ASN A 169 -34.19 -2.84 15.19
N ASP A 170 -35.01 -3.85 15.52
CA ASP A 170 -34.95 -5.22 14.99
C ASP A 170 -34.81 -5.36 13.46
N ASN A 171 -35.23 -4.37 12.67
CA ASN A 171 -35.16 -4.39 11.20
C ASN A 171 -34.44 -3.18 10.58
N GLU A 172 -33.95 -2.24 11.38
CA GLU A 172 -33.33 -0.99 10.91
C GLU A 172 -31.93 -0.84 11.49
N ALA A 173 -30.94 -0.71 10.61
CA ALA A 173 -29.56 -0.43 10.98
C ALA A 173 -28.98 0.65 10.08
N LYS A 174 -27.99 1.34 10.63
CA LYS A 174 -27.16 2.29 9.89
C LYS A 174 -25.77 1.72 9.71
N LEU A 175 -25.40 1.43 8.47
CA LEU A 175 -24.06 1.01 8.11
C LEU A 175 -23.22 2.23 7.73
N ARG A 176 -22.01 2.33 8.29
CA ARG A 176 -21.00 3.32 7.86
C ARG A 176 -19.76 2.58 7.40
N ALA A 177 -19.29 2.90 6.21
CA ALA A 177 -18.12 2.28 5.62
C ALA A 177 -16.98 3.28 5.52
N TYR A 178 -15.80 2.85 5.97
CA TYR A 178 -14.59 3.65 6.00
C TYR A 178 -13.43 2.90 5.37
N ALA A 179 -12.62 3.60 4.61
CA ALA A 179 -11.34 3.12 4.13
C ALA A 179 -10.26 3.55 5.11
N ASN A 180 -9.56 2.58 5.70
CA ASN A 180 -8.35 2.83 6.45
C ASN A 180 -7.15 2.73 5.51
N ILE A 181 -6.60 3.88 5.11
CA ILE A 181 -5.45 3.98 4.21
C ILE A 181 -4.20 4.15 5.06
N LYS A 182 -3.23 3.25 4.89
CA LYS A 182 -1.98 3.24 5.62
C LYS A 182 -0.81 3.50 4.69
N ASN A 183 0.05 4.44 5.06
CA ASN A 183 1.32 4.71 4.42
C ASN A 183 2.45 4.20 5.31
N ASN A 184 3.09 3.11 4.89
CA ASN A 184 4.27 2.55 5.55
C ASN A 184 5.59 3.11 4.97
N GLN A 185 5.52 4.17 4.15
CA GLN A 185 6.68 4.81 3.54
C GLN A 185 7.22 5.95 4.40
N GLN A 186 8.49 6.26 4.18
CA GLN A 186 9.14 7.45 4.74
C GLN A 186 8.71 8.75 4.02
N GLN A 187 8.12 8.62 2.83
CA GLN A 187 7.62 9.72 2.04
C GLN A 187 6.20 10.12 2.46
N GLU A 188 5.97 11.43 2.53
CA GLU A 188 4.63 12.01 2.56
C GLU A 188 4.09 12.14 1.13
N TYR A 189 2.77 12.03 0.96
CA TYR A 189 2.10 12.27 -0.32
C TYR A 189 1.01 13.32 -0.15
N LYS A 190 1.01 14.33 -1.03
CA LYS A 190 -0.13 15.24 -1.20
C LYS A 190 -1.03 14.65 -2.27
N VAL A 191 -2.15 14.08 -1.84
CA VAL A 191 -3.02 13.29 -2.69
C VAL A 191 -4.16 14.16 -3.19
N GLU A 192 -4.30 14.26 -4.52
CA GLU A 192 -5.42 14.97 -5.15
C GLU A 192 -6.60 14.06 -5.39
N ASN A 193 -6.35 12.87 -5.95
CA ASN A 193 -7.35 11.88 -6.28
C ASN A 193 -6.92 10.51 -5.73
N THR A 194 -7.87 9.75 -5.20
CA THR A 194 -7.62 8.37 -4.78
C THR A 194 -8.67 7.43 -5.34
N HIS A 195 -8.20 6.34 -5.94
CA HIS A 195 -9.03 5.19 -6.32
C HIS A 195 -8.68 4.02 -5.40
N LEU A 196 -9.66 3.55 -4.64
CA LEU A 196 -9.56 2.34 -3.86
C LEU A 196 -10.07 1.19 -4.73
N LEU A 197 -9.22 0.21 -4.96
CA LEU A 197 -9.52 -0.90 -5.85
C LEU A 197 -9.63 -2.20 -5.06
N SER A 198 -10.80 -2.83 -5.17
CA SER A 198 -11.08 -4.16 -4.63
C SER A 198 -11.16 -5.20 -5.76
N GLY A 199 -10.84 -6.44 -5.43
CA GLY A 199 -10.63 -7.54 -6.37
C GLY A 199 -9.16 -7.91 -6.52
N ASP A 200 -8.90 -8.94 -7.32
CA ASP A 200 -7.57 -9.53 -7.43
C ASP A 200 -6.87 -9.08 -8.71
N VAL A 201 -5.66 -8.51 -8.55
CA VAL A 201 -4.75 -8.19 -9.65
C VAL A 201 -3.46 -8.96 -9.49
N GLN A 202 -3.18 -9.83 -10.46
CA GLN A 202 -1.94 -10.58 -10.51
C GLN A 202 -0.84 -9.74 -11.17
N LEU A 203 0.24 -9.49 -10.45
CA LEU A 203 1.43 -8.90 -11.02
C LEU A 203 2.31 -9.98 -11.65
N ALA A 204 2.83 -9.71 -12.84
CA ALA A 204 3.90 -10.50 -13.44
C ALA A 204 5.21 -10.24 -12.68
N THR A 205 5.41 -10.90 -11.54
CA THR A 205 6.68 -10.77 -10.80
C THR A 205 7.72 -11.66 -11.45
N SER A 206 8.81 -11.06 -11.92
CA SER A 206 10.02 -11.78 -12.35
C SER A 206 10.75 -12.38 -11.14
N TYR A 207 10.19 -13.44 -10.57
CA TYR A 207 10.93 -14.40 -9.77
C TYR A 207 10.61 -15.79 -10.29
N THR A 208 11.62 -16.41 -10.89
CA THR A 208 11.61 -17.83 -11.23
C THR A 208 11.36 -18.65 -9.97
N ARG A 209 10.19 -19.30 -9.90
CA ARG A 209 10.04 -20.73 -9.57
C ARG A 209 8.57 -21.20 -9.71
N PHE A 210 8.41 -22.10 -10.68
CA PHE A 210 7.38 -23.13 -10.91
C PHE A 210 5.96 -22.75 -11.37
N ASN A 211 5.78 -23.01 -12.68
CA ASN A 211 4.62 -23.57 -13.39
C ASN A 211 3.22 -23.22 -12.89
N TYR A 212 2.53 -22.36 -13.64
CA TYR A 212 1.36 -22.78 -14.43
C TYR A 212 1.35 -22.02 -15.75
N ILE A 213 1.03 -22.73 -16.84
CA ILE A 213 0.88 -22.22 -18.19
C ILE A 213 -0.36 -21.33 -18.25
N SER A 214 -0.24 -20.12 -18.81
CA SER A 214 -1.33 -19.44 -19.52
C SER A 214 -0.73 -18.52 -20.58
N LEU A 215 -1.19 -18.72 -21.81
CA LEU A 215 -0.80 -18.07 -23.06
C LEU A 215 -1.65 -16.82 -23.31
N MET A 216 -1.03 -15.85 -24.01
CA MET A 216 -1.61 -14.66 -24.69
C MET A 216 -2.04 -13.52 -23.77
N GLY A 217 -1.83 -12.24 -24.08
CA GLY A 217 -1.24 -11.52 -25.21
C GLY A 217 -1.35 -10.04 -24.83
N GLY A 218 -0.32 -9.24 -25.12
CA GLY A 218 -0.24 -7.86 -24.65
C GLY A 218 -1.24 -6.93 -25.31
N GLU A 219 -1.73 -5.97 -24.52
CA GLU A 219 -2.21 -4.67 -24.97
C GLU A 219 -2.04 -3.68 -23.81
N SER A 220 -1.37 -2.56 -24.08
CA SER A 220 -1.27 -1.41 -23.18
C SER A 220 -2.64 -0.73 -23.10
N VAL A 221 -3.31 -0.86 -21.95
CA VAL A 221 -4.59 -0.17 -21.71
C VAL A 221 -4.30 1.23 -21.19
N ASN A 222 -4.63 2.23 -22.00
CA ASN A 222 -4.71 3.62 -21.58
C ASN A 222 -5.94 3.76 -20.65
N MET A 223 -5.70 3.95 -19.34
CA MET A 223 -6.76 4.17 -18.35
C MET A 223 -6.96 5.66 -18.13
N GLN A 224 -8.06 6.20 -18.68
CA GLN A 224 -8.62 7.50 -18.29
C GLN A 224 -9.58 7.35 -17.10
N GLN A 225 -9.50 8.33 -16.18
CA GLN A 225 -10.47 8.80 -15.18
C GLN A 225 -11.45 7.79 -14.54
N ILE A 226 -11.42 7.64 -13.22
CA ILE A 226 -12.46 6.87 -12.50
C ILE A 226 -12.94 7.64 -11.26
N GLN A 227 -14.15 8.21 -11.25
CA GLN A 227 -14.87 8.47 -9.98
C GLN A 227 -15.47 7.12 -9.50
N SER A 228 -16.29 7.03 -8.45
CA SER A 228 -16.79 5.71 -8.00
C SER A 228 -17.74 5.09 -9.05
N ASP A 229 -17.22 4.48 -10.13
CA ASP A 229 -17.91 4.30 -11.42
C ASP A 229 -17.96 2.85 -11.94
N GLY A 230 -17.96 1.85 -11.05
CA GLY A 230 -18.43 0.50 -11.37
C GLY A 230 -17.39 -0.63 -11.42
N GLU A 231 -17.84 -1.79 -11.90
CA GLU A 231 -17.05 -3.02 -12.03
C GLU A 231 -16.31 -3.05 -13.37
N HIS A 232 -15.01 -3.30 -13.34
CA HIS A 232 -14.20 -3.57 -14.53
C HIS A 232 -13.52 -4.93 -14.43
N LYS A 233 -14.08 -5.94 -15.12
CA LYS A 233 -13.52 -7.30 -15.22
C LYS A 233 -13.22 -7.92 -13.83
N GLY A 234 -14.13 -7.78 -12.86
CA GLY A 234 -13.95 -8.27 -11.49
C GLY A 234 -13.20 -7.32 -10.54
N LEU A 235 -12.83 -6.12 -10.98
CA LEU A 235 -12.30 -5.06 -10.13
C LEU A 235 -13.36 -4.01 -9.83
N TYR A 236 -13.49 -3.64 -8.56
CA TYR A 236 -14.42 -2.61 -8.09
C TYR A 236 -13.64 -1.38 -7.66
N SER A 237 -14.06 -0.20 -8.13
CA SER A 237 -13.39 1.07 -7.84
C SER A 237 -14.25 2.01 -7.01
N TYR A 238 -13.62 2.62 -6.00
CA TYR A 238 -14.22 3.65 -5.16
C TYR A 238 -13.33 4.88 -5.13
N SER A 239 -13.90 6.03 -5.44
CA SER A 239 -13.11 7.25 -5.59
C SER A 239 -13.32 8.18 -4.41
N LEU A 240 -12.20 8.61 -3.82
CA LEU A 240 -12.17 9.64 -2.80
C LEU A 240 -11.75 10.94 -3.50
N ASN A 241 -12.70 11.86 -3.61
CA ASN A 241 -12.50 13.13 -4.33
C ASN A 241 -11.96 14.25 -3.42
N ASP A 242 -11.88 13.99 -2.12
CA ASP A 242 -11.33 14.96 -1.17
C ASP A 242 -9.80 14.90 -1.21
N GLN A 243 -9.17 16.06 -1.33
CA GLN A 243 -7.72 16.17 -1.24
C GLN A 243 -7.25 15.94 0.20
N TYR A 244 -6.17 15.19 0.38
CA TYR A 244 -5.60 14.96 1.71
C TYR A 244 -4.08 14.78 1.67
N THR A 245 -3.46 14.94 2.84
CA THR A 245 -2.03 14.65 3.01
C THR A 245 -1.86 13.32 3.72
N LEU A 246 -1.27 12.35 3.00
CA LEU A 246 -0.92 11.05 3.55
C LEU A 246 0.50 11.12 4.11
N ARG A 247 0.60 11.46 5.39
CA ARG A 247 1.89 11.62 6.08
C ARG A 247 2.70 10.33 6.08
N SER A 248 4.02 10.46 6.20
CA SER A 248 4.90 9.31 6.39
C SER A 248 4.49 8.47 7.60
N SER A 249 4.60 7.14 7.47
CA SER A 249 4.39 6.18 8.57
C SER A 249 3.07 6.39 9.32
N SER A 250 2.01 6.73 8.59
CA SER A 250 0.72 7.14 9.15
C SER A 250 -0.45 6.35 8.57
N SER A 251 -1.62 6.50 9.19
CA SER A 251 -2.89 6.00 8.68
C SER A 251 -3.95 7.08 8.71
N ILE A 252 -4.79 7.13 7.69
CA ILE A 252 -5.96 8.00 7.61
C ILE A 252 -7.21 7.15 7.40
N ARG A 253 -8.31 7.55 8.04
CA ARG A 253 -9.62 6.88 7.92
C ARG A 253 -10.58 7.83 7.22
N LEU A 254 -11.09 7.45 6.06
CA LEU A 254 -11.98 8.26 5.24
C LEU A 254 -13.27 7.49 4.93
N PRO A 255 -14.45 8.13 4.90
CA PRO A 255 -15.63 7.49 4.32
C PRO A 255 -15.39 7.23 2.84
N PHE A 256 -15.84 6.08 2.31
CA PHE A 256 -15.59 5.72 0.91
C PHE A 256 -16.81 5.25 0.13
N ILE A 257 -17.87 4.82 0.82
CA ILE A 257 -19.08 4.31 0.18
C ILE A 257 -20.27 4.45 1.14
N ASP A 258 -21.43 4.81 0.60
CA ASP A 258 -22.70 4.84 1.33
C ASP A 258 -23.49 3.58 0.97
N ILE A 259 -23.51 2.59 1.87
CA ILE A 259 -24.21 1.30 1.67
C ILE A 259 -25.50 1.28 2.50
N VAL A 260 -26.61 0.90 1.87
CA VAL A 260 -27.83 0.53 2.59
C VAL A 260 -27.86 -0.99 2.74
N ALA A 261 -27.84 -1.47 3.98
CA ALA A 261 -27.89 -2.90 4.25
C ALA A 261 -29.15 -3.27 5.04
N LYS A 262 -29.83 -4.33 4.58
CA LYS A 262 -30.82 -5.03 5.40
C LYS A 262 -30.07 -5.92 6.36
N TYR A 263 -30.61 -6.08 7.56
CA TYR A 263 -30.04 -7.00 8.53
C TYR A 263 -31.12 -7.79 9.26
N LYS A 264 -30.73 -8.96 9.75
CA LYS A 264 -31.55 -9.78 10.65
C LYS A 264 -30.69 -10.37 11.74
N PHE A 265 -31.03 -10.09 13.00
CA PHE A 265 -30.40 -10.71 14.15
C PHE A 265 -31.07 -12.05 14.51
N TYR A 266 -30.27 -13.03 14.92
CA TYR A 266 -30.76 -14.28 15.50
C TYR A 266 -29.71 -14.98 16.36
N TYR A 267 -30.19 -15.83 17.25
CA TYR A 267 -29.37 -16.74 18.03
C TYR A 267 -29.11 -18.03 17.25
N LYS A 268 -27.84 -18.45 17.18
CA LYS A 268 -27.42 -19.67 16.48
C LYS A 268 -26.76 -20.65 17.44
N ALA A 269 -27.16 -21.91 17.40
CA ALA A 269 -26.52 -22.98 18.15
C ALA A 269 -26.04 -24.07 17.19
N PHE A 270 -24.81 -24.54 17.38
CA PHE A 270 -24.32 -25.73 16.70
C PHE A 270 -24.41 -26.91 17.65
N THR A 271 -25.18 -27.92 17.25
CA THR A 271 -25.42 -29.10 18.07
C THR A 271 -25.19 -30.35 17.24
N SER A 272 -24.41 -31.30 17.76
CA SER A 272 -24.31 -32.63 17.16
C SER A 272 -25.52 -33.48 17.57
N ILE A 273 -26.01 -34.32 16.66
CA ILE A 273 -27.05 -35.30 16.99
C ILE A 273 -26.44 -36.31 17.97
N SER A 274 -26.98 -36.39 19.17
CA SER A 274 -26.58 -37.35 20.19
C SER A 274 -27.72 -37.59 21.19
N THR A 275 -27.76 -38.77 21.78
CA THR A 275 -28.76 -39.20 22.78
C THR A 275 -28.48 -38.65 24.18
N ALA A 276 -27.31 -38.07 24.43
CA ALA A 276 -27.03 -37.39 25.69
C ALA A 276 -27.73 -36.03 25.74
N GLN A 277 -28.07 -35.58 26.96
CA GLN A 277 -28.53 -34.22 27.17
C GLN A 277 -27.33 -33.26 27.05
N TYR A 278 -27.48 -32.22 26.23
CA TYR A 278 -26.47 -31.17 26.10
C TYR A 278 -27.04 -29.83 26.52
N GLN A 279 -26.19 -29.03 27.15
CA GLN A 279 -26.44 -27.63 27.43
C GLN A 279 -25.36 -26.78 26.77
N GLY A 280 -25.74 -25.61 26.27
CA GLY A 280 -24.82 -24.68 25.63
C GLY A 280 -25.33 -23.24 25.70
N VAL A 281 -24.53 -22.35 25.16
CA VAL A 281 -24.85 -20.92 24.95
C VAL A 281 -25.02 -20.66 23.47
N PHE A 282 -25.95 -19.80 23.11
CA PHE A 282 -26.12 -19.40 21.71
C PHE A 282 -25.02 -18.45 21.25
N ASP A 283 -24.70 -18.49 19.97
CA ASP A 283 -23.93 -17.45 19.27
C ASP A 283 -24.85 -16.33 18.81
N ARG A 284 -24.36 -15.10 18.86
CA ARG A 284 -24.99 -13.94 18.24
C ARG A 284 -24.62 -13.93 16.77
N SER A 285 -25.63 -14.07 15.91
CA SER A 285 -25.49 -14.08 14.46
C SER A 285 -26.33 -12.98 13.81
N TYR A 286 -25.80 -12.41 12.74
CA TYR A 286 -26.45 -11.38 11.94
C TYR A 286 -26.38 -11.80 10.49
N ASP A 287 -27.52 -11.86 9.81
CA ASP A 287 -27.55 -11.92 8.35
C ASP A 287 -27.54 -10.49 7.84
N LEU A 288 -26.57 -10.15 6.99
CA LEU A 288 -26.40 -8.83 6.37
C LEU A 288 -26.58 -8.95 4.86
N THR A 289 -27.44 -8.12 4.27
CA THR A 289 -27.67 -8.07 2.82
C THR A 289 -27.48 -6.62 2.34
N PRO A 290 -26.33 -6.29 1.74
CA PRO A 290 -26.10 -4.95 1.21
C PRO A 290 -26.79 -4.74 -0.15
N ASP A 291 -27.11 -3.50 -0.46
CA ASP A 291 -27.66 -3.04 -1.73
C ASP A 291 -26.61 -2.86 -2.84
N GLN A 292 -25.33 -3.04 -2.52
CA GLN A 292 -24.22 -2.97 -3.46
C GLN A 292 -23.03 -3.83 -2.96
N PHE A 293 -22.03 -4.02 -3.82
CA PHE A 293 -20.85 -4.82 -3.47
C PHE A 293 -20.11 -4.24 -2.26
N MET A 294 -19.81 -5.09 -1.27
CA MET A 294 -18.99 -4.73 -0.10
C MET A 294 -17.64 -5.44 -0.17
N PRO A 295 -16.53 -4.69 -0.29
CA PRO A 295 -15.19 -5.25 -0.20
C PRO A 295 -14.91 -5.94 1.15
N ALA A 296 -14.13 -7.01 1.13
CA ALA A 296 -13.69 -7.74 2.31
C ALA A 296 -13.00 -6.83 3.33
N GLY A 297 -13.36 -6.93 4.60
CA GLY A 297 -12.89 -6.01 5.64
C GLY A 297 -13.24 -6.46 7.04
N ILE A 298 -13.31 -5.50 7.97
CA ILE A 298 -13.72 -5.75 9.36
C ILE A 298 -15.04 -5.03 9.62
N ILE A 299 -16.01 -5.72 10.20
CA ILE A 299 -17.27 -5.13 10.68
C ILE A 299 -17.31 -5.09 12.20
N SER A 300 -17.65 -3.92 12.74
CA SER A 300 -17.94 -3.70 14.16
C SER A 300 -19.45 -3.46 14.30
N ILE A 301 -20.11 -4.22 15.16
CA ILE A 301 -21.55 -4.15 15.38
C ILE A 301 -21.80 -3.45 16.71
N TYR A 302 -22.64 -2.42 16.68
CA TYR A 302 -23.01 -1.61 17.83
C TYR A 302 -24.50 -1.71 18.10
N ASP A 303 -24.88 -2.10 19.32
CA ASP A 303 -26.25 -2.07 19.82
C ASP A 303 -26.34 -1.02 20.92
N ASN A 304 -27.29 -0.09 20.83
CA ASN A 304 -27.44 1.02 21.78
C ASN A 304 -26.11 1.78 22.06
N ARG A 305 -25.30 1.97 21.00
CA ARG A 305 -23.95 2.59 21.03
C ARG A 305 -22.88 1.81 21.78
N VAL A 306 -23.15 0.57 22.17
CA VAL A 306 -22.17 -0.35 22.79
C VAL A 306 -21.66 -1.31 21.73
N LEU A 307 -20.34 -1.50 21.66
CA LEU A 307 -19.74 -2.51 20.80
C LEU A 307 -20.16 -3.89 21.30
N VAL A 308 -20.98 -4.59 20.52
CA VAL A 308 -21.44 -5.94 20.87
C VAL A 308 -20.62 -7.04 20.21
N GLY A 309 -19.90 -6.71 19.13
CA GLY A 309 -19.13 -7.70 18.40
C GLY A 309 -18.31 -7.13 17.26
N GLN A 310 -17.31 -7.90 16.84
CA GLN A 310 -16.50 -7.62 15.66
C GLN A 310 -16.24 -8.93 14.92
N SER A 311 -16.22 -8.86 13.59
CA SER A 311 -15.90 -10.01 12.73
C SER A 311 -15.15 -9.55 11.48
N SER A 312 -14.40 -10.46 10.88
CA SER A 312 -14.00 -10.30 9.47
C SER A 312 -15.20 -10.51 8.56
N LEU A 313 -15.21 -9.79 7.44
CA LEU A 313 -16.14 -9.96 6.34
C LEU A 313 -15.37 -10.42 5.11
N PRO A 314 -15.88 -11.42 4.37
CA PRO A 314 -15.44 -11.67 3.00
C PRO A 314 -15.95 -10.56 2.07
N ASP A 315 -15.59 -10.62 0.80
CA ASP A 315 -16.27 -9.84 -0.23
C ASP A 315 -17.74 -10.28 -0.29
N ILE A 316 -18.67 -9.32 -0.24
CA ILE A 316 -20.11 -9.59 -0.26
C ILE A 316 -20.69 -9.00 -1.55
N PRO A 317 -21.19 -9.83 -2.48
CA PRO A 317 -21.90 -9.35 -3.66
C PRO A 317 -23.13 -8.53 -3.31
N GLU A 318 -23.52 -7.65 -4.23
CA GLU A 318 -24.80 -6.95 -4.15
C GLU A 318 -25.95 -7.95 -3.95
N ASN A 319 -26.89 -7.62 -3.05
CA ASN A 319 -28.07 -8.41 -2.73
C ASN A 319 -27.78 -9.85 -2.24
N TYR A 320 -26.54 -10.17 -1.88
CA TYR A 320 -26.16 -11.44 -1.29
C TYR A 320 -26.21 -11.37 0.24
N THR A 321 -26.78 -12.39 0.87
CA THR A 321 -26.89 -12.44 2.33
C THR A 321 -25.68 -13.13 2.94
N GLN A 322 -24.88 -12.38 3.69
CA GLN A 322 -23.74 -12.89 4.45
C GLN A 322 -24.11 -13.05 5.92
N THR A 323 -23.91 -14.25 6.47
CA THR A 323 -24.02 -14.48 7.90
C THR A 323 -22.73 -14.07 8.61
N ILE A 324 -22.88 -13.29 9.68
CA ILE A 324 -21.80 -12.76 10.52
C ILE A 324 -22.01 -13.31 11.92
N SER A 325 -21.04 -14.04 12.45
CA SER A 325 -21.05 -14.49 13.84
C SER A 325 -20.12 -13.60 14.67
N VAL A 326 -20.59 -13.14 15.83
CA VAL A 326 -19.80 -12.31 16.75
C VAL A 326 -19.58 -12.96 18.12
N GLY A 327 -19.70 -14.29 18.16
CA GLY A 327 -19.43 -15.11 19.35
C GLY A 327 -20.62 -15.28 20.29
N HIS A 328 -20.36 -15.95 21.41
CA HIS A 328 -21.36 -16.40 22.38
C HIS A 328 -22.12 -15.26 23.06
N ASP A 329 -23.38 -15.53 23.39
CA ASP A 329 -24.20 -14.78 24.34
C ASP A 329 -24.31 -15.59 25.64
N ASN A 330 -23.69 -15.11 26.71
CA ASN A 330 -23.66 -15.85 27.98
C ASN A 330 -25.01 -15.88 28.70
N ASP A 331 -25.94 -15.00 28.31
CA ASP A 331 -27.25 -14.85 28.94
C ASP A 331 -28.31 -15.73 28.27
N VAL A 332 -28.05 -16.19 27.03
CA VAL A 332 -28.99 -17.04 26.28
C VAL A 332 -28.48 -18.47 26.17
N ARG A 333 -29.13 -19.36 26.91
CA ARG A 333 -28.77 -20.78 27.00
C ARG A 333 -29.80 -21.66 26.31
N TYR A 334 -29.35 -22.82 25.85
CA TYR A 334 -30.24 -23.87 25.35
C TYR A 334 -29.94 -25.22 26.01
N VAL A 335 -30.97 -26.07 26.01
CA VAL A 335 -30.88 -27.48 26.39
C VAL A 335 -31.44 -28.30 25.24
N VAL A 336 -30.66 -29.26 24.74
CA VAL A 336 -31.10 -30.21 23.70
C VAL A 336 -31.45 -31.53 24.35
N ASN A 337 -32.68 -31.98 24.14
CA ASN A 337 -33.16 -33.30 24.50
C ASN A 337 -33.47 -34.08 23.21
N SER A 338 -32.67 -35.11 22.92
CA SER A 338 -32.84 -35.93 21.71
C SER A 338 -33.38 -37.31 22.09
N ASN A 339 -34.51 -37.71 21.49
CA ASN A 339 -35.03 -39.07 21.61
C ASN A 339 -34.85 -39.81 20.28
N LEU A 340 -34.05 -40.88 20.27
CA LEU A 340 -33.89 -41.72 19.09
C LEU A 340 -35.02 -42.76 19.04
N THR A 341 -35.88 -42.68 18.04
CA THR A 341 -36.91 -43.68 17.78
C THR A 341 -36.58 -44.47 16.53
N SER A 342 -36.55 -45.80 16.61
CA SER A 342 -36.53 -46.66 15.43
C SER A 342 -37.95 -47.12 15.10
N LYS A 343 -38.30 -47.13 13.81
CA LYS A 343 -39.55 -47.71 13.31
C LYS A 343 -39.18 -48.76 12.27
N SER A 344 -39.30 -50.03 12.62
CA SER A 344 -39.22 -51.10 11.63
C SER A 344 -40.53 -51.15 10.86
N ASN A 345 -40.49 -50.86 9.56
CA ASN A 345 -41.59 -51.21 8.67
C ASN A 345 -41.52 -52.73 8.47
N GLY A 346 -42.20 -53.49 9.34
CA GLY A 346 -42.34 -54.92 9.18
C GLY A 346 -42.91 -55.23 7.80
N ARG A 347 -42.12 -55.88 6.94
CA ARG A 347 -42.68 -56.66 5.83
C ARG A 347 -43.24 -57.94 6.44
N ALA A 348 -44.57 -58.05 6.41
CA ALA A 348 -45.28 -59.29 6.67
C ALA A 348 -45.03 -60.30 5.54
#